data_AF-A0A395NES8-F1
#
_entry.id   AF-A0A395NES8-F1
#
_cell.length_a   1.000
_cell.length_b   1.000
_cell.length_c   1.000
_cell.angle_alpha   90.00
_cell.angle_beta   90.00
_cell.angle_gamma   90.00
#
_symmetry.space_group_name_H-M   'P 1'
#
loop_
_entity.id
_entity.type
_entity.pdbx_description
1 polymer ?
#
loop_
_entity_poly.entity_id
_entity_poly.type
_entity_poly.pdbx_seq_one_letter_code
_entity_poly.pdbx_strand_id
1 'polypeptide(L)'
;MALTPEDFPQMWQRPSYEELFGILQSLELSPPVWNHRQQRSDMMAQQESLATQRKAEVTRYLSSVIKSPLAWIDDYDKQEALWELASRRMSERCGRTAMGEVTRRWPFEGDGVACEPFELIIKEPALTGDSLGFKTWGSSYVLSRYLPRLAATSLFKLFDETLGQPPPTVLELGSGTGLLGVAAAALWQTHVILSDLPNIVPNLKDNADKNQSLVVLAADPMYDDDHPALLASAICQNLALGSESRAVVMVPMRDDTTRTLLESFKQAMMDLETPLFLEEETELAGEDDWGEDEEEGQVKCWLGVFSRGGSPLTT
;
A
#
# COMPACT_ATOMS: atom_id res chain seq x y z
N MET A 1 -24.45 -4.93 10.70
CA MET A 1 -24.79 -3.50 10.92
C MET A 1 -23.66 -2.88 11.70
N ALA A 2 -23.05 -1.80 11.22
CA ALA A 2 -22.03 -1.10 12.00
C ALA A 2 -22.69 -0.41 13.19
N LEU A 3 -22.17 -0.62 14.41
CA LEU A 3 -22.67 0.01 15.64
C LEU A 3 -22.60 1.54 15.50
N THR A 4 -23.61 2.23 16.03
CA THR A 4 -23.52 3.69 16.13
C THR A 4 -22.62 4.07 17.31
N PRO A 5 -21.95 5.23 17.29
CA PRO A 5 -21.08 5.64 18.41
C PRO A 5 -21.80 5.72 19.76
N GLU A 6 -23.12 5.92 19.76
CA GLU A 6 -23.97 5.93 20.96
C GLU A 6 -24.12 4.53 21.57
N ASP A 7 -24.00 3.47 20.77
CA ASP A 7 -24.13 2.07 21.17
C ASP A 7 -22.80 1.46 21.64
N PHE A 8 -21.69 2.21 21.60
CA PHE A 8 -20.39 1.69 21.99
C PHE A 8 -20.34 1.37 23.49
N PRO A 9 -19.69 0.26 23.89
CA PRO A 9 -19.59 -0.13 25.27
C PRO A 9 -18.74 0.88 26.05
N GLN A 10 -19.25 1.28 27.20
CA GLN A 10 -18.65 2.28 28.05
C GLN A 10 -17.61 1.62 28.97
N MET A 11 -16.54 2.35 29.33
CA MET A 11 -15.43 1.79 30.11
C MET A 11 -15.86 1.21 31.48
N TRP A 12 -16.95 1.74 32.08
CA TRP A 12 -17.50 1.20 33.33
C TRP A 12 -18.18 -0.16 33.18
N GLN A 13 -18.57 -0.55 31.95
CA GLN A 13 -19.13 -1.88 31.64
C GLN A 13 -18.06 -2.96 31.55
N ARG A 14 -16.76 -2.58 31.57
CA ARG A 14 -15.62 -3.49 31.46
C ARG A 14 -15.66 -4.36 30.18
N PRO A 15 -15.78 -3.76 28.98
CA PRO A 15 -15.80 -4.49 27.72
C PRO A 15 -14.52 -5.31 27.51
N SER A 16 -14.62 -6.42 26.77
CA SER A 16 -13.44 -7.27 26.53
C SER A 16 -12.41 -6.56 25.63
N TYR A 17 -11.19 -7.09 25.60
CA TYR A 17 -10.14 -6.61 24.70
C TYR A 17 -10.60 -6.68 23.24
N GLU A 18 -11.17 -7.81 22.83
CA GLU A 18 -11.61 -8.10 21.46
C GLU A 18 -12.70 -7.12 21.01
N GLU A 19 -13.62 -6.79 21.93
CA GLU A 19 -14.70 -5.84 21.67
C GLU A 19 -14.16 -4.42 21.46
N LEU A 20 -13.29 -3.94 22.36
CA LEU A 20 -12.67 -2.63 22.21
C LEU A 20 -11.79 -2.55 20.96
N PHE A 21 -10.97 -3.57 20.73
CA PHE A 21 -10.06 -3.63 19.60
C PHE A 21 -10.83 -3.60 18.27
N GLY A 22 -11.88 -4.42 18.14
CA GLY A 22 -12.74 -4.44 16.94
C GLY A 22 -13.43 -3.09 16.68
N ILE A 23 -13.90 -2.41 17.72
CA ILE A 23 -14.47 -1.06 17.58
C ILE A 23 -13.41 -0.07 17.12
N LEU A 24 -12.24 -0.04 17.77
CA LEU A 24 -11.15 0.86 17.41
C LEU A 24 -10.63 0.62 15.98
N GLN A 25 -10.60 -0.64 15.52
CA GLN A 25 -10.33 -0.98 14.12
C GLN A 25 -11.40 -0.42 13.19
N SER A 26 -12.69 -0.57 13.53
CA SER A 26 -13.80 -0.03 12.72
C SER A 26 -13.80 1.50 12.60
N LEU A 27 -13.10 2.19 13.52
CA LEU A 27 -12.95 3.65 13.54
C LEU A 27 -11.75 4.16 12.72
N GLU A 28 -11.06 3.31 11.98
CA GLU A 28 -10.03 3.73 11.03
C GLU A 28 -10.56 4.75 10.02
N LEU A 29 -9.84 5.86 9.85
CA LEU A 29 -10.07 6.76 8.73
C LEU A 29 -8.92 6.60 7.72
N SER A 30 -9.23 6.08 6.54
CA SER A 30 -8.32 6.22 5.41
C SER A 30 -8.14 7.72 5.11
N PRO A 31 -6.91 8.21 4.95
CA PRO A 31 -6.68 9.60 4.62
C PRO A 31 -7.37 9.93 3.28
N PRO A 32 -8.13 11.03 3.19
CA PRO A 32 -8.88 11.34 1.99
C PRO A 32 -7.94 11.52 0.80
N VAL A 33 -8.12 10.72 -0.24
CA VAL A 33 -7.60 10.97 -1.57
C VAL A 33 -8.47 12.08 -2.18
N TRP A 34 -7.86 13.12 -2.75
CA TRP A 34 -8.60 14.24 -3.35
C TRP A 34 -9.45 13.77 -4.55
N ASN A 35 -10.70 13.39 -4.31
CA ASN A 35 -11.65 13.07 -5.37
C ASN A 35 -12.42 14.34 -5.77
N HIS A 36 -11.98 14.99 -6.84
CA HIS A 36 -12.63 16.19 -7.40
C HIS A 36 -13.95 15.91 -8.15
N ARG A 37 -14.45 14.67 -8.16
CA ARG A 37 -15.69 14.29 -8.87
C ARG A 37 -17.01 14.54 -8.12
N GLN A 38 -16.99 15.03 -6.88
CA GLN A 38 -18.24 15.38 -6.18
C GLN A 38 -18.70 16.81 -6.48
N GLN A 39 -19.58 16.95 -7.47
CA GLN A 39 -20.42 18.14 -7.62
C GLN A 39 -21.26 18.32 -6.36
N ARG A 40 -21.10 19.50 -5.73
CA ARG A 40 -21.78 19.90 -4.50
C ARG A 40 -22.98 20.80 -4.86
N SER A 41 -24.19 20.34 -4.58
CA SER A 41 -25.33 21.24 -4.32
C SER A 41 -26.41 20.58 -3.46
N ASP A 42 -26.75 21.29 -2.37
CA ASP A 42 -27.99 21.32 -1.58
C ASP A 42 -28.43 20.15 -0.67
N MET A 43 -27.79 18.97 -0.72
CA MET A 43 -28.00 17.90 0.31
C MET A 43 -27.06 18.00 1.53
N MET A 44 -26.17 19.00 1.56
CA MET A 44 -24.97 18.97 2.43
C MET A 44 -25.18 19.44 3.88
N ALA A 45 -26.05 20.41 4.17
CA ALA A 45 -26.07 21.02 5.51
C ALA A 45 -26.54 20.07 6.63
N GLN A 46 -27.52 19.21 6.34
CA GLN A 46 -28.03 18.23 7.31
C GLN A 46 -27.06 17.04 7.46
N GLN A 47 -26.43 16.62 6.37
CA GLN A 47 -25.41 15.57 6.35
C GLN A 47 -24.11 16.02 7.03
N GLU A 48 -23.70 17.28 6.88
CA GLU A 48 -22.56 17.89 7.55
C GLU A 48 -22.79 18.04 9.05
N SER A 49 -24.00 18.43 9.48
CA SER A 49 -24.37 18.50 10.90
C SER A 49 -24.29 17.14 11.58
N LEU A 50 -24.89 16.11 10.96
CA LEU A 50 -24.84 14.72 11.45
C LEU A 50 -23.41 14.16 11.44
N ALA A 51 -22.62 14.46 10.40
CA ALA A 51 -21.22 14.07 10.33
C ALA A 51 -20.37 14.75 11.42
N THR A 52 -20.66 16.02 11.73
CA THR A 52 -19.98 16.79 12.77
C THR A 52 -20.32 16.26 14.16
N GLN A 53 -21.60 15.96 14.41
CA GLN A 53 -22.05 15.36 15.66
C GLN A 53 -21.43 13.98 15.89
N ARG A 54 -21.47 13.11 14.86
CA ARG A 54 -20.83 11.79 14.89
C ARG A 54 -19.32 11.90 15.14
N LYS A 55 -18.64 12.89 14.55
CA LYS A 55 -17.22 13.15 14.80
C LYS A 55 -16.95 13.51 16.27
N ALA A 56 -17.81 14.33 16.89
CA ALA A 56 -17.67 14.71 18.29
C ALA A 56 -17.88 13.53 19.25
N GLU A 57 -18.88 12.68 18.97
CA GLU A 57 -19.17 11.47 19.75
C GLU A 57 -18.03 10.45 19.69
N VAL A 58 -17.52 10.16 18.49
CA VAL A 58 -16.35 9.30 18.31
C VAL A 58 -15.12 9.86 19.03
N THR A 59 -14.88 11.16 18.94
CA THR A 59 -13.75 11.80 19.64
C THR A 59 -13.87 11.68 21.16
N ARG A 60 -15.10 11.83 21.70
CA ARG A 60 -15.37 11.64 23.12
C ARG A 60 -15.15 10.19 23.55
N TYR A 61 -15.56 9.22 22.73
CA TYR A 61 -15.32 7.80 22.96
C TYR A 61 -13.83 7.46 22.98
N LEU A 62 -13.07 7.87 21.96
CA LEU A 62 -11.62 7.65 21.91
C LEU A 62 -10.92 8.27 23.13
N SER A 63 -11.34 9.47 23.54
CA SER A 63 -10.82 10.10 24.76
C SER A 63 -11.14 9.31 26.04
N SER A 64 -12.29 8.63 26.12
CA SER A 64 -12.65 7.83 27.29
C SER A 64 -11.82 6.56 27.38
N VAL A 65 -11.50 5.92 26.24
CA VAL A 65 -10.58 4.78 26.16
C VAL A 65 -9.17 5.20 26.61
N ILE A 66 -8.62 6.27 26.04
CA ILE A 66 -7.27 6.78 26.36
C ILE A 66 -7.12 7.14 27.84
N LYS A 67 -8.18 7.68 28.47
CA LYS A 67 -8.18 8.05 29.89
C LYS A 67 -8.42 6.89 30.83
N SER A 68 -8.96 5.78 30.33
CA SER A 68 -9.28 4.62 31.16
C SER A 68 -7.99 3.91 31.56
N PRO A 69 -7.84 3.51 32.83
CA PRO A 69 -6.73 2.65 33.24
C PRO A 69 -6.85 1.23 32.70
N LEU A 70 -8.00 0.85 32.08
CA LEU A 70 -8.27 -0.47 31.54
C LEU A 70 -7.99 -1.63 32.53
N ALA A 71 -8.14 -1.36 33.83
CA ALA A 71 -7.70 -2.23 34.93
C ALA A 71 -8.44 -3.59 35.04
N TRP A 72 -9.39 -3.87 34.16
CA TRP A 72 -10.08 -5.16 34.07
C TRP A 72 -9.49 -6.06 32.97
N ILE A 73 -8.54 -5.56 32.17
CA ILE A 73 -7.79 -6.32 31.18
C ILE A 73 -6.48 -6.73 31.86
N ASP A 74 -6.35 -8.01 32.22
CA ASP A 74 -5.22 -8.54 32.98
C ASP A 74 -3.98 -8.84 32.11
N ASP A 75 -3.66 -7.94 31.17
CA ASP A 75 -2.57 -8.06 30.22
C ASP A 75 -2.12 -6.65 29.80
N TYR A 76 -0.88 -6.30 30.14
CA TYR A 76 -0.33 -4.96 29.90
C TYR A 76 -0.11 -4.67 28.40
N ASP A 77 0.32 -5.67 27.63
CA ASP A 77 0.57 -5.50 26.20
C ASP A 77 -0.75 -5.24 25.45
N LYS A 78 -1.83 -5.91 25.87
CA LYS A 78 -3.19 -5.64 25.37
C LYS A 78 -3.68 -4.24 25.73
N GLN A 79 -3.38 -3.74 26.93
CA GLN A 79 -3.72 -2.37 27.31
C GLN A 79 -2.96 -1.35 26.46
N GLU A 80 -1.66 -1.56 26.25
CA GLU A 80 -0.80 -0.71 25.43
C GLU A 80 -1.30 -0.65 23.99
N ALA A 81 -1.62 -1.79 23.39
CA ALA A 81 -2.19 -1.85 22.05
C ALA A 81 -3.50 -1.06 21.91
N LEU A 82 -4.40 -1.14 22.91
CA LEU A 82 -5.65 -0.38 22.91
C LEU A 82 -5.41 1.14 23.05
N TRP A 83 -4.49 1.56 23.92
CA TRP A 83 -4.15 2.99 24.07
C TRP A 83 -3.48 3.54 22.82
N GLU A 84 -2.57 2.79 22.22
CA GLU A 84 -1.91 3.19 20.98
C GLU A 84 -2.93 3.32 19.84
N LEU A 85 -3.77 2.30 19.65
CA LEU A 85 -4.78 2.29 18.60
C LEU A 85 -5.81 3.41 18.79
N ALA A 86 -6.29 3.64 20.02
CA ALA A 86 -7.21 4.74 20.32
C ALA A 86 -6.57 6.12 20.07
N SER A 87 -5.30 6.29 20.46
CA SER A 87 -4.54 7.53 20.21
C SER A 87 -4.31 7.77 18.73
N ARG A 88 -4.06 6.70 17.96
CA ARG A 88 -3.94 6.75 16.50
C ARG A 88 -5.25 7.20 15.85
N ARG A 89 -6.37 6.57 16.20
CA ARG A 89 -7.72 6.97 15.71
C ARG A 89 -8.09 8.40 16.09
N MET A 90 -7.64 8.87 17.25
CA MET A 90 -7.86 10.26 17.66
C MET A 90 -7.05 11.22 16.78
N SER A 91 -5.77 10.92 16.55
CA SER A 91 -4.85 11.73 15.74
C SER A 91 -5.29 11.85 14.28
N GLU A 92 -5.85 10.78 13.71
CA GLU A 92 -6.45 10.78 12.36
C GLU A 92 -7.56 11.84 12.20
N ARG A 93 -8.20 12.24 13.30
CA ARG A 93 -9.34 13.18 13.31
C ARG A 93 -8.94 14.61 13.65
N CYS A 94 -7.70 14.83 14.08
CA CYS A 94 -7.15 16.13 14.49
C CYS A 94 -6.67 16.99 13.31
N GLY A 95 -6.80 16.52 12.07
CA GLY A 95 -6.42 17.24 10.86
C GLY A 95 -4.97 17.00 10.44
N ARG A 96 -4.61 17.50 9.25
CA ARG A 96 -3.41 17.09 8.52
C ARG A 96 -2.07 17.39 9.22
N THR A 97 -2.06 18.41 10.09
CA THR A 97 -0.88 18.86 10.85
C THR A 97 -0.64 18.06 12.13
N ALA A 98 -1.68 17.47 12.71
CA ALA A 98 -1.61 16.67 13.93
C ALA A 98 -1.64 15.17 13.65
N MET A 99 -1.89 14.77 12.40
CA MET A 99 -1.80 13.39 11.93
C MET A 99 -0.32 13.00 11.83
N GLY A 100 0.01 11.82 12.36
CA GLY A 100 1.38 11.29 12.36
C GLY A 100 1.89 10.92 10.97
N GLU A 101 2.77 9.93 10.91
CA GLU A 101 3.15 9.32 9.65
C GLU A 101 1.92 8.69 8.98
N VAL A 102 1.78 8.89 7.67
CA VAL A 102 0.67 8.38 6.87
C VAL A 102 1.19 7.87 5.55
N THR A 103 0.77 6.66 5.16
CA THR A 103 0.96 6.15 3.81
C THR A 103 -0.36 6.28 3.05
N ARG A 104 -0.33 6.84 1.84
CA ARG A 104 -1.50 7.08 0.99
C ARG A 104 -1.37 6.35 -0.34
N ARG A 105 -2.47 5.80 -0.83
CA ARG A 105 -2.59 5.21 -2.16
C ARG A 105 -3.25 6.24 -3.09
N TRP A 106 -2.62 6.50 -4.23
CA TRP A 106 -3.07 7.50 -5.21
C TRP A 106 -3.49 6.81 -6.50
N PRO A 107 -4.79 6.71 -6.81
CA PRO A 107 -5.27 6.00 -7.98
C PRO A 107 -5.16 6.83 -9.26
N PHE A 108 -4.65 6.20 -10.30
CA PHE A 108 -4.60 6.71 -11.67
C PHE A 108 -5.53 5.85 -12.52
N GLU A 109 -6.71 6.38 -12.80
CA GLU A 109 -7.71 5.72 -13.65
C GLU A 109 -7.37 6.00 -15.12
N GLY A 110 -7.56 5.00 -15.98
CA GLY A 110 -7.34 5.07 -17.43
C GLY A 110 -8.36 5.93 -18.20
N ASP A 111 -8.85 7.02 -17.61
CA ASP A 111 -9.83 7.91 -18.23
C ASP A 111 -9.17 8.73 -19.36
N GLY A 112 -9.05 8.13 -20.54
CA GLY A 112 -8.68 8.78 -21.80
C GLY A 112 -7.23 8.62 -22.25
N VAL A 113 -6.47 7.69 -21.67
CA VAL A 113 -5.06 7.42 -21.99
C VAL A 113 -4.87 5.91 -22.12
N ALA A 114 -4.05 5.46 -23.05
CA ALA A 114 -3.70 4.04 -23.25
C ALA A 114 -2.76 3.52 -22.13
N CYS A 115 -3.13 3.68 -20.87
CA CYS A 115 -2.40 3.15 -19.73
C CYS A 115 -3.39 2.43 -18.81
N GLU A 116 -3.04 1.20 -18.44
CA GLU A 116 -3.80 0.41 -17.48
C GLU A 116 -3.90 1.14 -16.12
N PRO A 117 -5.02 1.01 -15.40
CA PRO A 117 -5.14 1.61 -14.08
C PRO A 117 -4.02 1.15 -13.14
N PHE A 118 -3.45 2.09 -12.40
CA PHE A 118 -2.45 1.79 -11.38
C PHE A 118 -2.61 2.72 -10.19
N GLU A 119 -1.92 2.41 -9.09
CA GLU A 119 -1.88 3.27 -7.92
C GLU A 119 -0.44 3.52 -7.50
N LEU A 120 -0.19 4.71 -6.95
CA LEU A 120 1.09 5.04 -6.34
C LEU A 120 0.98 5.04 -4.82
N ILE A 121 1.96 4.42 -4.16
CA ILE A 121 2.06 4.38 -2.70
C ILE A 121 3.00 5.48 -2.25
N ILE A 122 2.50 6.47 -1.52
CA ILE A 122 3.28 7.62 -1.08
C ILE A 122 3.23 7.73 0.45
N LYS A 123 4.41 7.63 1.06
CA LYS A 123 4.67 7.87 2.47
C LYS A 123 4.82 9.36 2.76
N GLU A 124 4.12 9.80 3.81
CA GLU A 124 4.10 11.17 4.31
C GLU A 124 4.40 11.21 5.81
N PRO A 125 5.65 11.53 6.18
CA PRO A 125 6.05 11.74 7.57
C PRO A 125 5.19 12.76 8.31
N ALA A 126 5.20 12.70 9.64
CA ALA A 126 4.51 13.68 10.48
C ALA A 126 5.02 15.12 10.20
N LEU A 127 4.12 16.10 10.30
CA LEU A 127 4.50 17.52 10.19
C LEU A 127 5.14 17.99 11.50
N THR A 128 6.46 17.96 11.58
CA THR A 128 7.22 18.52 12.71
C THR A 128 8.04 19.72 12.24
N GLY A 129 7.81 20.92 12.80
CA GLY A 129 8.56 22.13 12.45
C GLY A 129 8.61 22.42 10.94
N ASP A 130 9.82 22.52 10.37
CA ASP A 130 10.10 22.87 8.96
C ASP A 130 9.86 21.73 7.94
N SER A 131 8.95 20.81 8.25
CA SER A 131 8.69 19.56 7.51
C SER A 131 7.68 19.69 6.35
N LEU A 132 7.53 20.87 5.74
CA LEU A 132 6.51 21.12 4.71
C LEU A 132 6.67 20.24 3.46
N GLY A 133 7.91 19.83 3.13
CA GLY A 133 8.21 18.94 1.99
C GLY A 133 7.75 17.50 2.17
N PHE A 134 7.37 17.08 3.39
CA PHE A 134 6.90 15.71 3.68
C PHE A 134 5.41 15.48 3.38
N LYS A 135 4.71 16.48 2.86
CA LYS A 135 3.28 16.35 2.51
C LYS A 135 3.06 16.50 1.02
N THR A 136 2.22 15.61 0.49
CA THR A 136 1.75 15.73 -0.88
C THR A 136 0.76 16.90 -0.98
N TRP A 137 1.04 17.84 -1.86
CA TRP A 137 0.18 18.99 -2.14
C TRP A 137 -0.82 18.65 -3.24
N GLY A 138 -2.05 19.15 -3.15
CA GLY A 138 -3.10 18.83 -4.14
C GLY A 138 -2.71 19.18 -5.57
N SER A 139 -1.88 20.21 -5.76
CA SER A 139 -1.32 20.57 -7.07
C SER A 139 -0.50 19.45 -7.72
N SER A 140 0.29 18.70 -6.94
CA SER A 140 1.08 17.56 -7.45
C SER A 140 0.19 16.47 -8.04
N TYR A 141 -0.91 16.13 -7.35
CA TYR A 141 -1.86 15.12 -7.82
C TYR A 141 -2.73 15.61 -8.99
N VAL A 142 -3.16 16.88 -8.96
CA VAL A 142 -3.91 17.47 -10.09
C VAL A 142 -3.04 17.50 -11.35
N LEU A 143 -1.78 17.90 -11.22
CA LEU A 143 -0.85 17.91 -12.35
C LEU A 143 -0.52 16.48 -12.81
N SER A 144 -0.33 15.52 -11.90
CA SER A 144 -0.05 14.13 -12.27
C SER A 144 -1.16 13.51 -13.12
N ARG A 145 -2.44 13.78 -12.77
CA ARG A 145 -3.60 13.37 -13.58
C ARG A 145 -3.69 14.11 -14.94
N TYR A 146 -3.03 15.26 -15.07
CA TYR A 146 -3.02 16.06 -16.30
C TYR A 146 -1.86 15.75 -17.25
N LEU A 147 -0.83 15.03 -16.77
CA LEU A 147 0.37 14.68 -17.56
C LEU A 147 0.08 14.02 -18.91
N PRO A 148 -0.88 13.08 -19.03
CA PRO A 148 -1.13 12.44 -20.32
C PRO A 148 -1.69 13.41 -21.36
N ARG A 149 -2.52 14.35 -20.92
CA ARG A 149 -3.00 15.42 -21.80
C ARG A 149 -1.86 16.35 -22.23
N LEU A 150 -0.90 16.63 -21.35
CA LEU A 150 0.29 17.40 -21.72
C LEU A 150 1.13 16.67 -22.76
N ALA A 151 1.37 15.36 -22.59
CA ALA A 151 2.03 14.52 -23.58
C ALA A 151 1.31 14.55 -24.93
N ALA A 152 -0.02 14.44 -24.96
CA ALA A 152 -0.79 14.48 -26.21
C ALA A 152 -0.92 15.88 -26.84
N THR A 153 -0.58 16.96 -26.12
CA THR A 153 -0.78 18.35 -26.57
C THR A 153 0.53 19.14 -26.57
N SER A 154 0.81 19.89 -25.50
CA SER A 154 1.95 20.81 -25.44
C SER A 154 3.31 20.12 -25.56
N LEU A 155 3.40 18.82 -25.23
CA LEU A 155 4.64 18.04 -25.21
C LEU A 155 4.69 16.95 -26.27
N PHE A 156 3.76 16.93 -27.24
CA PHE A 156 3.64 15.81 -28.20
C PHE A 156 4.94 15.50 -28.93
N LYS A 157 5.70 16.53 -29.33
CA LYS A 157 6.98 16.35 -30.04
C LYS A 157 8.05 15.62 -29.23
N LEU A 158 7.88 15.55 -27.92
CA LEU A 158 8.82 14.90 -27.00
C LEU A 158 8.44 13.45 -26.69
N PHE A 159 7.16 13.08 -26.84
CA PHE A 159 6.62 11.78 -26.41
C PHE A 159 5.95 10.99 -27.54
N ASP A 160 5.91 11.53 -28.76
CA ASP A 160 5.39 10.84 -29.94
C ASP A 160 6.45 9.88 -30.51
N GLU A 161 6.30 8.59 -30.23
CA GLU A 161 7.18 7.51 -30.71
C GLU A 161 7.29 7.48 -32.23
N THR A 162 6.28 7.95 -32.97
CA THR A 162 6.30 7.96 -34.44
C THR A 162 7.37 8.91 -35.01
N LEU A 163 7.86 9.85 -34.19
CA LEU A 163 8.96 10.74 -34.53
C LEU A 163 10.34 10.06 -34.40
N GLY A 164 10.40 8.84 -33.87
CA GLY A 164 11.61 8.04 -33.75
C GLY A 164 12.67 8.63 -32.80
N GLN A 165 12.27 9.54 -31.92
CA GLN A 165 13.14 10.11 -30.89
C GLN A 165 13.01 9.30 -29.59
N PRO A 166 14.10 9.09 -28.83
CA PRO A 166 14.00 8.48 -27.52
C PRO A 166 13.22 9.40 -26.55
N PRO A 167 12.51 8.82 -25.56
CA PRO A 167 11.85 9.61 -24.52
C PRO A 167 12.84 10.53 -23.79
N PRO A 168 12.46 11.78 -23.46
CA PRO A 168 13.36 12.73 -22.83
C PRO A 168 13.56 12.39 -21.35
N THR A 169 14.76 12.61 -20.82
CA THR A 169 14.95 12.65 -19.37
C THR A 169 14.26 13.87 -18.77
N VAL A 170 13.44 13.66 -17.74
CA VAL A 170 12.70 14.70 -17.03
C VAL A 170 13.36 15.00 -15.69
N LEU A 171 13.32 16.26 -15.25
CA LEU A 171 13.76 16.69 -13.92
C LEU A 171 12.59 17.36 -13.21
N GLU A 172 12.27 16.89 -12.00
CA GLU A 172 11.36 17.57 -11.09
C GLU A 172 12.17 18.32 -10.01
N LEU A 173 11.86 19.60 -9.83
CA LEU A 173 12.45 20.47 -8.80
C LEU A 173 11.46 20.66 -7.66
N GLY A 174 11.89 20.40 -6.43
CA GLY A 174 11.01 20.49 -5.26
C GLY A 174 9.98 19.37 -5.26
N SER A 175 10.42 18.14 -5.51
CA SER A 175 9.57 16.94 -5.63
C SER A 175 8.73 16.66 -4.38
N GLY A 176 9.15 17.12 -3.20
CA GLY A 176 8.50 16.86 -1.93
C GLY A 176 8.41 15.36 -1.68
N THR A 177 7.19 14.80 -1.77
CA THR A 177 6.95 13.37 -1.62
C THR A 177 7.26 12.55 -2.87
N GLY A 178 7.43 13.18 -4.04
CA GLY A 178 7.73 12.52 -5.31
C GLY A 178 6.51 12.08 -6.12
N LEU A 179 5.28 12.32 -5.66
CA LEU A 179 4.07 11.85 -6.33
C LEU A 179 4.03 12.21 -7.82
N LEU A 180 4.32 13.47 -8.16
CA LEU A 180 4.23 13.95 -9.53
C LEU A 180 5.30 13.32 -10.42
N GLY A 181 6.57 13.32 -10.00
CA GLY A 181 7.65 12.75 -10.79
C GLY A 181 7.56 11.23 -10.93
N VAL A 182 7.14 10.50 -9.89
CA VAL A 182 6.88 9.05 -9.98
C VAL A 182 5.71 8.77 -10.94
N ALA A 183 4.64 9.56 -10.87
CA ALA A 183 3.54 9.46 -11.83
C ALA A 183 3.98 9.79 -13.27
N ALA A 184 4.86 10.76 -13.46
CA ALA A 184 5.43 11.07 -14.77
C ALA A 184 6.27 9.91 -15.32
N ALA A 185 7.06 9.24 -14.47
CA ALA A 185 7.83 8.07 -14.87
C ALA A 185 6.91 6.94 -15.36
N ALA A 186 5.81 6.68 -14.63
CA ALA A 186 4.83 5.67 -14.99
C ALA A 186 4.03 6.03 -16.26
N LEU A 187 3.49 7.25 -16.33
CA LEU A 187 2.57 7.68 -17.40
C LEU A 187 3.27 8.02 -18.71
N TRP A 188 4.47 8.59 -18.66
CA TRP A 188 5.26 8.93 -19.84
C TRP A 188 6.31 7.87 -20.18
N GLN A 189 6.46 6.84 -19.35
CA GLN A 189 7.43 5.76 -19.52
C GLN A 189 8.85 6.29 -19.79
N THR A 190 9.24 7.30 -19.01
CA THR A 190 10.53 7.97 -19.18
C THR A 190 11.30 8.06 -17.87
N HIS A 191 12.61 8.29 -17.98
CA HIS A 191 13.46 8.50 -16.83
C HIS A 191 13.20 9.87 -16.19
N VAL A 192 12.84 9.88 -14.91
CA VAL A 192 12.58 11.10 -14.14
C VAL A 192 13.59 11.22 -12.99
N ILE A 193 14.28 12.35 -12.92
CA ILE A 193 15.18 12.73 -11.83
C ILE A 193 14.36 13.56 -10.85
N LEU A 194 14.30 13.11 -9.59
CA LEU A 194 13.61 13.80 -8.51
C LEU A 194 14.62 14.57 -7.67
N SER A 195 14.31 15.81 -7.30
CA SER A 195 15.22 16.64 -6.52
C SER A 195 14.50 17.47 -5.45
N ASP A 196 15.10 17.55 -4.28
CA ASP A 196 14.62 18.34 -3.15
C ASP A 196 15.76 18.63 -2.15
N LEU A 197 15.45 19.27 -1.03
CA LEU A 197 16.37 19.55 0.08
C LEU A 197 16.89 18.26 0.73
N PRO A 198 18.11 18.25 1.30
CA PRO A 198 18.72 17.05 1.87
C PRO A 198 17.88 16.31 2.92
N ASN A 199 17.05 17.02 3.68
CA ASN A 199 16.15 16.43 4.68
C ASN A 199 14.94 15.73 4.05
N ILE A 200 14.56 16.07 2.81
CA ILE A 200 13.42 15.49 2.09
C ILE A 200 13.83 14.26 1.27
N VAL A 201 15.07 14.28 0.73
CA VAL A 201 15.61 13.23 -0.13
C VAL A 201 15.47 11.80 0.42
N PRO A 202 15.67 11.50 1.72
CA PRO A 202 15.48 10.13 2.22
C PRO A 202 14.06 9.60 2.05
N ASN A 203 13.03 10.40 2.36
CA ASN A 203 11.64 10.01 2.17
C ASN A 203 11.25 9.97 0.68
N LEU A 204 11.80 10.89 -0.11
CA LEU A 204 11.63 10.90 -1.56
C LEU A 204 12.19 9.62 -2.20
N LYS A 205 13.37 9.16 -1.74
CA LYS A 205 13.97 7.89 -2.17
C LYS A 205 13.10 6.70 -1.77
N ASP A 206 12.65 6.63 -0.51
CA ASP A 206 11.75 5.57 -0.04
C ASP A 206 10.47 5.50 -0.89
N ASN A 207 9.88 6.64 -1.23
CA ASN A 207 8.72 6.70 -2.11
C ASN A 207 9.04 6.29 -3.56
N ALA A 208 10.19 6.67 -4.10
CA ALA A 208 10.59 6.25 -5.44
C ALA A 208 10.80 4.72 -5.48
N ASP A 209 11.56 4.17 -4.54
CA ASP A 209 11.88 2.74 -4.46
C ASP A 209 10.60 1.89 -4.33
N LYS A 210 9.64 2.30 -3.48
CA LYS A 210 8.33 1.63 -3.30
C LYS A 210 7.49 1.53 -4.58
N ASN A 211 7.75 2.40 -5.56
CA ASN A 211 7.00 2.43 -6.81
C ASN A 211 7.87 2.01 -8.01
N GLN A 212 9.11 1.53 -7.78
CA GLN A 212 10.06 1.21 -8.84
C GLN A 212 10.05 -0.28 -9.25
N SER A 213 9.72 -1.20 -8.33
CA SER A 213 9.87 -2.64 -8.55
C SER A 213 8.77 -3.22 -9.41
N LEU A 214 8.95 -3.11 -10.73
CA LEU A 214 8.15 -3.85 -11.71
C LEU A 214 8.35 -5.36 -11.56
N VAL A 215 9.54 -5.82 -11.15
CA VAL A 215 9.83 -7.24 -10.96
C VAL A 215 10.39 -7.51 -9.58
N VAL A 216 9.83 -8.48 -8.87
CA VAL A 216 10.37 -9.04 -7.63
C VAL A 216 10.78 -10.48 -7.90
N LEU A 217 12.01 -10.86 -7.52
CA LEU A 217 12.53 -12.22 -7.69
C LEU A 217 12.79 -12.83 -6.32
N ALA A 218 12.36 -14.07 -6.11
CA ALA A 218 12.70 -14.86 -4.93
C ALA A 218 13.06 -16.30 -5.34
N ALA A 219 14.16 -16.83 -4.81
CA ALA A 219 14.62 -18.19 -5.09
C ALA A 219 14.93 -18.90 -3.78
N ASP A 220 14.38 -20.09 -3.61
CA ASP A 220 14.46 -20.91 -2.39
C ASP A 220 14.11 -20.15 -1.08
N PRO A 221 12.98 -19.42 -0.99
CA PRO A 221 12.71 -18.59 0.19
C PRO A 221 12.00 -19.32 1.36
N MET A 222 11.65 -20.60 1.21
CA MET A 222 10.75 -21.32 2.13
C MET A 222 11.52 -22.30 3.01
N TYR A 223 11.53 -22.05 4.32
CA TYR A 223 12.31 -22.84 5.28
C TYR A 223 11.52 -23.14 6.57
N ASP A 224 10.51 -22.35 6.90
CA ASP A 224 9.62 -22.54 8.05
C ASP A 224 8.16 -22.18 7.71
N ASP A 225 7.25 -22.44 8.66
CA ASP A 225 5.81 -22.25 8.51
C ASP A 225 5.39 -20.77 8.44
N ASP A 226 6.25 -19.83 8.85
CA ASP A 226 5.97 -18.38 8.81
C ASP A 226 6.37 -17.76 7.47
N HIS A 227 7.39 -18.33 6.79
CA HIS A 227 7.93 -17.84 5.52
C HIS A 227 6.90 -17.63 4.41
N PRO A 228 5.87 -18.48 4.20
CA PRO A 228 4.84 -18.23 3.20
C PRO A 228 4.16 -16.87 3.35
N ALA A 229 3.68 -16.53 4.55
CA ALA A 229 2.98 -15.28 4.80
C ALA A 229 3.93 -14.07 4.78
N LEU A 230 5.14 -14.23 5.33
CA LEU A 230 6.18 -13.20 5.32
C LEU A 230 6.62 -12.85 3.90
N LEU A 231 6.86 -13.86 3.06
CA LEU A 231 7.24 -13.67 1.67
C LEU A 231 6.12 -13.02 0.85
N ALA A 232 4.88 -13.48 0.99
CA ALA A 232 3.74 -12.89 0.31
C ALA A 232 3.56 -11.40 0.68
N SER A 233 3.69 -11.07 1.98
CA SER A 233 3.67 -9.69 2.46
C SER A 233 4.84 -8.87 1.90
N ALA A 234 6.06 -9.41 1.89
CA ALA A 234 7.23 -8.75 1.33
C ALA A 234 7.06 -8.47 -0.17
N ILE A 235 6.58 -9.44 -0.95
CA ILE A 235 6.26 -9.25 -2.37
C ILE A 235 5.18 -8.19 -2.53
N CYS A 236 4.10 -8.25 -1.75
CA CYS A 236 3.00 -7.28 -1.82
C CYS A 236 3.47 -5.85 -1.58
N GLN A 237 4.37 -5.65 -0.60
CA GLN A 237 4.89 -4.33 -0.23
C GLN A 237 5.86 -3.76 -1.26
N ASN A 238 6.60 -4.62 -1.96
CA ASN A 238 7.66 -4.19 -2.87
C ASN A 238 7.22 -4.21 -4.34
N LEU A 239 6.34 -5.10 -4.76
CA LEU A 239 5.93 -5.19 -6.16
C LEU A 239 5.03 -4.00 -6.53
N ALA A 240 5.38 -3.26 -7.58
CA ALA A 240 4.62 -2.13 -8.09
C ALA A 240 3.17 -2.51 -8.44
N LEU A 241 2.20 -1.63 -8.23
CA LEU A 241 0.77 -2.00 -8.28
C LEU A 241 0.19 -2.22 -9.70
N GLY A 242 0.95 -1.98 -10.77
CA GLY A 242 0.49 -2.12 -12.16
C GLY A 242 0.32 -3.56 -12.62
N SER A 243 -0.52 -3.78 -13.64
CA SER A 243 -0.74 -5.08 -14.30
C SER A 243 0.52 -5.69 -14.89
N GLU A 244 1.49 -4.86 -15.27
CA GLU A 244 2.78 -5.26 -15.87
C GLU A 244 3.82 -5.69 -14.83
N SER A 245 3.52 -5.53 -13.54
CA SER A 245 4.41 -5.99 -12.48
C SER A 245 4.39 -7.51 -12.36
N ARG A 246 5.56 -8.13 -12.11
CA ARG A 246 5.71 -9.59 -11.97
C ARG A 246 6.49 -9.95 -10.71
N ALA A 247 5.94 -10.82 -9.89
CA ALA A 247 6.74 -11.55 -8.93
C ALA A 247 7.09 -12.92 -9.51
N VAL A 248 8.37 -13.26 -9.54
CA VAL A 248 8.85 -14.56 -10.02
C VAL A 248 9.46 -15.28 -8.82
N VAL A 249 8.88 -16.42 -8.47
CA VAL A 249 9.27 -17.20 -7.29
C VAL A 249 9.65 -18.59 -7.72
N MET A 250 10.84 -19.04 -7.31
CA MET A 250 11.30 -20.39 -7.51
C MET A 250 11.44 -21.12 -6.17
N VAL A 251 10.86 -22.30 -6.07
CA VAL A 251 10.88 -23.14 -4.86
C VAL A 251 11.34 -24.56 -5.21
N PRO A 252 12.45 -25.05 -4.65
CA PRO A 252 12.85 -26.44 -4.80
C PRO A 252 11.92 -27.37 -4.02
N MET A 253 11.28 -28.33 -4.69
CA MET A 253 10.33 -29.26 -4.10
C MET A 253 11.05 -30.51 -3.58
N ARG A 254 11.72 -30.36 -2.43
CA ARG A 254 12.55 -31.41 -1.80
C ARG A 254 11.70 -32.52 -1.17
N ASP A 255 10.65 -32.14 -0.46
CA ASP A 255 9.82 -33.04 0.35
C ASP A 255 8.37 -32.55 0.47
N ASP A 256 7.54 -33.30 1.20
CA ASP A 256 6.13 -32.96 1.44
C ASP A 256 5.97 -31.69 2.30
N THR A 257 6.94 -31.38 3.16
CA THR A 257 6.96 -30.13 3.92
C THR A 257 7.06 -28.93 2.97
N THR A 258 8.03 -28.94 2.06
CA THR A 258 8.25 -27.84 1.12
C THR A 258 7.07 -27.68 0.15
N ARG A 259 6.43 -28.78 -0.24
CA ARG A 259 5.18 -28.74 -1.02
C ARG A 259 4.03 -28.09 -0.23
N THR A 260 3.92 -28.39 1.06
CA THR A 260 2.92 -27.78 1.94
C THR A 260 3.16 -26.28 2.09
N LEU A 261 4.42 -25.86 2.31
CA LEU A 261 4.79 -24.45 2.38
C LEU A 261 4.48 -23.70 1.07
N LEU A 262 4.71 -24.34 -0.08
CA LEU A 262 4.37 -23.78 -1.39
C LEU A 262 2.86 -23.53 -1.56
N GLU A 263 2.03 -24.50 -1.17
CA GLU A 263 0.57 -24.33 -1.23
C GLU A 263 0.08 -23.26 -0.24
N SER A 264 0.65 -23.21 0.97
CA SER A 264 0.41 -22.12 1.92
C SER A 264 0.81 -20.76 1.36
N PHE A 265 1.89 -20.68 0.58
CA PHE A 265 2.34 -19.44 -0.06
C PHE A 265 1.41 -19.00 -1.18
N LYS A 266 0.98 -19.92 -2.05
CA LYS A 266 -0.03 -19.63 -3.09
C LYS A 266 -1.32 -19.08 -2.46
N GLN A 267 -1.78 -19.69 -1.38
CA GLN A 267 -2.94 -19.21 -0.64
C GLN A 267 -2.70 -17.83 -0.01
N ALA A 268 -1.55 -17.62 0.65
CA ALA A 268 -1.19 -16.33 1.24
C ALA A 268 -1.16 -15.20 0.20
N MET A 269 -0.70 -15.46 -1.03
CA MET A 269 -0.70 -14.49 -2.14
C MET A 269 -2.12 -14.11 -2.59
N MET A 270 -3.09 -15.02 -2.50
CA MET A 270 -4.50 -14.75 -2.78
C MET A 270 -5.20 -14.00 -1.64
N ASP A 271 -4.79 -14.26 -0.38
CA ASP A 271 -5.40 -13.68 0.82
C ASP A 271 -4.93 -12.25 1.14
N LEU A 272 -3.98 -11.71 0.36
CA LEU A 272 -3.54 -10.31 0.46
C LEU A 272 -4.70 -9.34 0.22
N GLU A 273 -4.62 -8.14 0.82
CA GLU A 273 -5.59 -7.04 0.57
C GLU A 273 -5.71 -6.71 -0.93
N THR A 274 -4.58 -6.78 -1.65
CA THR A 274 -4.53 -6.82 -3.11
C THR A 274 -3.96 -8.17 -3.56
N PRO A 275 -4.82 -9.11 -4.00
CA PRO A 275 -4.38 -10.44 -4.40
C PRO A 275 -3.36 -10.41 -5.54
N LEU A 276 -2.43 -11.36 -5.49
CA LEU A 276 -1.50 -11.67 -6.58
C LEU A 276 -1.86 -13.04 -7.16
N PHE A 277 -2.22 -13.05 -8.45
CA PHE A 277 -2.65 -14.24 -9.15
C PHE A 277 -1.47 -14.90 -9.85
N LEU A 278 -1.41 -16.23 -9.78
CA LEU A 278 -0.46 -17.03 -10.54
C LEU A 278 -0.84 -16.98 -12.04
N GLU A 279 0.01 -16.39 -12.86
CA GLU A 279 -0.17 -16.30 -14.33
C GLU A 279 0.51 -17.45 -15.07
N GLU A 280 1.70 -17.85 -14.60
CA GLU A 280 2.49 -18.91 -15.21
C GLU A 280 3.00 -19.85 -14.10
N GLU A 281 2.92 -21.15 -14.38
CA GLU A 281 3.41 -22.21 -13.50
C GLU A 281 4.17 -23.23 -14.33
N THR A 282 5.40 -23.57 -13.92
CA THR A 282 6.21 -24.59 -14.58
C THR A 282 7.14 -25.29 -13.59
N GLU A 283 7.63 -26.46 -13.97
CA GLU A 283 8.65 -27.21 -13.23
C GLU A 283 9.95 -27.26 -14.03
N LEU A 284 11.05 -26.94 -13.38
CA LEU A 284 12.40 -27.01 -13.94
C LEU A 284 13.22 -28.03 -13.17
N ALA A 285 14.06 -28.78 -13.86
CA ALA A 285 15.06 -29.61 -13.20
C ALA A 285 16.17 -28.71 -12.64
N GLY A 286 16.53 -28.92 -11.38
CA GLY A 286 17.66 -28.30 -10.70
C GLY A 286 18.61 -29.36 -10.15
N GLU A 287 19.81 -28.91 -9.82
CA GLU A 287 20.80 -29.71 -9.11
C GLU A 287 21.03 -29.06 -7.74
N ASP A 288 20.97 -29.85 -6.66
CA ASP A 288 21.40 -29.44 -5.33
C ASP A 288 22.60 -30.29 -4.85
N ASP A 289 23.43 -29.68 -4.02
CA ASP A 289 24.60 -30.34 -3.42
C ASP A 289 24.25 -31.02 -2.07
N TRP A 290 22.95 -31.20 -1.77
CA TRP A 290 22.45 -31.63 -0.47
C TRP A 290 21.97 -33.10 -0.51
N GLY A 291 22.92 -34.04 -0.53
CA GLY A 291 22.67 -35.48 -0.43
C GLY A 291 23.97 -36.26 -0.18
N GLU A 292 23.90 -37.44 0.44
CA GLU A 292 25.08 -38.30 0.65
C GLU A 292 25.40 -39.17 -0.59
N ASP A 293 24.49 -39.22 -1.58
CA ASP A 293 24.64 -40.00 -2.82
C ASP A 293 24.63 -39.13 -4.09
N GLU A 294 25.51 -39.41 -5.05
CA GLU A 294 25.66 -38.69 -6.34
C GLU A 294 24.41 -38.78 -7.26
N GLU A 295 23.45 -39.67 -6.98
CA GLU A 295 22.16 -39.77 -7.67
C GLU A 295 21.02 -38.96 -6.99
N GLU A 296 21.23 -38.42 -5.77
CA GLU A 296 20.22 -37.67 -5.00
C GLU A 296 20.16 -36.17 -5.31
N GLY A 297 21.14 -35.61 -6.03
CA GLY A 297 21.22 -34.16 -6.29
C GLY A 297 20.18 -33.61 -7.27
N GLN A 298 19.30 -34.42 -7.87
CA GLN A 298 18.28 -33.92 -8.80
C GLN A 298 17.03 -33.44 -8.05
N VAL A 299 16.89 -32.13 -7.92
CA VAL A 299 15.71 -31.50 -7.32
C VAL A 299 14.80 -30.91 -8.39
N LYS A 300 13.48 -31.09 -8.23
CA LYS A 300 12.52 -30.39 -9.07
C LYS A 300 12.23 -29.01 -8.48
N CYS A 301 12.47 -27.97 -9.25
CA CYS A 301 12.17 -26.60 -8.85
C CYS A 301 10.85 -26.15 -9.48
N TRP A 302 9.91 -25.78 -8.62
CA TRP A 302 8.69 -25.11 -9.03
C TRP A 302 8.99 -23.65 -9.34
N LEU A 303 8.46 -23.12 -10.45
CA LEU A 303 8.52 -21.72 -10.82
C LEU A 303 7.10 -21.17 -10.95
N GLY A 304 6.81 -20.09 -10.24
CA GLY A 304 5.57 -19.34 -10.38
C GLY A 304 5.82 -17.89 -10.75
N VAL A 305 5.08 -17.40 -11.74
CA VAL A 305 5.02 -15.99 -12.09
C VAL A 305 3.67 -15.43 -11.66
N PHE A 306 3.68 -14.37 -10.87
CA PHE A 306 2.49 -13.75 -10.30
C PHE A 306 2.33 -12.31 -10.78
N SER A 307 1.08 -11.88 -10.95
CA SER A 307 0.74 -10.49 -11.26
C SER A 307 -0.53 -10.04 -10.53
N ARG A 308 -0.80 -8.73 -10.55
CA ARG A 308 -2.08 -8.16 -10.08
C ARG A 308 -3.17 -8.11 -11.16
N GLY A 309 -2.82 -8.42 -12.41
CA GLY A 309 -3.72 -8.36 -13.57
C GLY A 309 -4.34 -9.70 -13.95
N GLY A 310 -3.84 -10.81 -13.41
CA GLY A 310 -4.32 -12.15 -13.72
C GLY A 310 -5.73 -12.43 -13.19
N SER A 311 -6.44 -13.37 -13.83
CA SER A 311 -7.54 -14.09 -13.21
C SER A 311 -6.99 -15.40 -12.64
N PRO A 312 -7.60 -16.01 -11.60
CA PRO A 312 -7.16 -17.32 -11.11
C PRO A 312 -7.09 -18.31 -12.28
N LEU A 313 -5.99 -19.05 -12.40
CA LEU A 313 -5.93 -20.18 -13.33
C LEU A 313 -7.10 -21.11 -12.98
N THR A 314 -8.09 -21.19 -13.87
CA THR A 314 -9.16 -22.17 -13.76
C THR A 314 -8.54 -23.55 -14.00
N THR A 315 -8.30 -24.28 -12.92
CA THR A 315 -8.07 -25.73 -12.91
C THR A 315 -9.28 -26.48 -13.43
#